data_AF-A0A7Y1UJM8-F1
#
_entry.id   AF-A0A7Y1UJM8-F1
#
_cell.length_a   1.000
_cell.length_b   1.000
_cell.length_c   1.000
_cell.angle_alpha   90.00
_cell.angle_beta   90.00
_cell.angle_gamma   90.00
#
_symmetry.space_group_name_H-M   'P 1'
#
loop_
_entity.id
_entity.type
_entity.pdbx_description
1 polymer ?
#
loop_
_entity_poly.entity_id
_entity_poly.type
_entity_poly.pdbx_seq_one_letter_code
_entity_poly.pdbx_strand_id
1 'polypeptide(L)'
;MKTTALILTLGAASLCANPADEYVNFIRQIQKETGVEWDVGVAASGSALSPEGVTIGGAFFELWSVHNSTADEHLLDEQFVSAFLPSSAITIQTGDPYKPIPRTRVDQPFTVIVDVKGLLKDTGSVTSLLNQVANATSETPPEELALDPDALKSWEEL
;
A
#
# COMPACT_ATOMS: atom_id res chain seq x y z
N MET A 1 -46.20 61.40 -7.79
CA MET A 1 -45.83 60.46 -8.89
C MET A 1 -44.82 59.49 -8.30
N LYS A 2 -45.13 58.20 -8.22
CA LYS A 2 -44.34 57.18 -7.51
C LYS A 2 -43.37 56.54 -8.51
N THR A 3 -42.07 56.68 -8.27
CA THR A 3 -40.99 56.13 -9.10
C THR A 3 -40.70 54.70 -8.64
N THR A 4 -41.17 53.72 -9.41
CA THR A 4 -40.86 52.30 -9.18
C THR A 4 -39.54 51.98 -9.88
N ALA A 5 -38.50 51.69 -9.11
CA ALA A 5 -37.21 51.23 -9.63
C ALA A 5 -37.25 49.70 -9.88
N LEU A 6 -36.91 49.29 -11.08
CA LEU A 6 -36.77 47.91 -11.52
C LEU A 6 -35.35 47.42 -11.17
N ILE A 7 -35.22 46.48 -10.23
CA ILE A 7 -33.93 45.86 -9.87
C ILE A 7 -33.79 44.56 -10.66
N LEU A 8 -32.78 44.49 -11.52
CA LEU A 8 -32.41 43.32 -12.32
C LEU A 8 -31.50 42.41 -11.47
N THR A 9 -32.01 41.26 -11.03
CA THR A 9 -31.21 40.23 -10.34
C THR A 9 -30.39 39.43 -11.35
N LEU A 10 -29.07 39.65 -11.37
CA LEU A 10 -28.10 38.78 -12.03
C LEU A 10 -28.03 37.46 -11.27
N GLY A 11 -28.61 36.40 -11.82
CA GLY A 11 -28.37 35.03 -11.39
C GLY A 11 -26.97 34.60 -11.82
N ALA A 12 -26.10 34.32 -10.86
CA ALA A 12 -24.87 33.59 -11.11
C ALA A 12 -25.24 32.13 -11.43
N ALA A 13 -25.42 31.83 -12.72
CA ALA A 13 -25.40 30.45 -13.17
C ALA A 13 -23.95 29.96 -13.04
N SER A 14 -23.65 29.26 -11.94
CA SER A 14 -22.50 28.36 -11.90
C SER A 14 -22.76 27.27 -12.93
N LEU A 15 -22.23 27.46 -14.14
CA LEU A 15 -22.04 26.38 -15.11
C LEU A 15 -20.92 25.49 -14.57
N CYS A 16 -21.27 24.62 -13.63
CA CYS A 16 -20.50 23.42 -13.40
C CYS A 16 -20.74 22.55 -14.65
N ALA A 17 -19.82 22.55 -15.61
CA ALA A 17 -19.78 21.47 -16.58
C ALA A 17 -19.60 20.19 -15.76
N ASN A 18 -20.58 19.28 -15.81
CA ASN A 18 -20.46 17.99 -15.14
C ASN A 18 -19.54 17.12 -16.01
N PRO A 19 -18.28 16.84 -15.61
CA PRO A 19 -17.40 16.00 -16.41
C PRO A 19 -17.92 14.55 -16.50
N ALA A 20 -18.94 14.19 -15.70
CA ALA A 20 -19.50 12.85 -15.68
C ALA A 20 -20.35 12.47 -16.92
N ASP A 21 -20.74 13.42 -17.78
CA ASP A 21 -21.55 13.11 -18.97
C ASP A 21 -20.71 12.74 -20.20
N GLU A 22 -19.41 13.07 -20.19
CA GLU A 22 -18.53 12.89 -21.36
C GLU A 22 -17.56 11.71 -21.18
N TYR A 23 -17.21 11.36 -19.93
CA TYR A 23 -16.30 10.26 -19.62
C TYR A 23 -16.93 9.24 -18.68
N VAL A 24 -16.68 7.96 -18.96
CA VAL A 24 -17.01 6.84 -18.07
C VAL A 24 -15.72 6.34 -17.43
N ASN A 25 -15.71 6.20 -16.10
CA ASN A 25 -14.54 5.76 -15.36
C ASN A 25 -14.73 4.32 -14.90
N PHE A 26 -13.65 3.53 -14.97
CA PHE A 26 -13.60 2.21 -14.36
C PHE A 26 -12.23 1.95 -13.77
N ILE A 27 -12.18 1.04 -12.80
CA ILE A 27 -10.93 0.52 -12.26
C ILE A 27 -10.75 -0.88 -12.81
N ARG A 28 -9.60 -1.12 -13.46
CA ARG A 28 -9.17 -2.44 -13.90
C ARG A 28 -8.29 -3.05 -12.83
N GLN A 29 -8.68 -4.21 -12.32
CA GLN A 29 -7.87 -5.02 -11.43
C GLN A 29 -7.19 -6.13 -12.23
N ILE A 30 -5.87 -6.21 -12.19
CA ILE A 30 -5.07 -7.24 -12.87
C ILE A 30 -4.31 -8.07 -11.83
N GLN A 31 -4.63 -9.36 -11.72
CA GLN A 31 -3.92 -10.26 -10.81
C GLN A 31 -2.55 -10.62 -11.38
N LYS A 32 -1.48 -10.41 -10.60
CA LYS A 32 -0.13 -10.63 -11.11
C LYS A 32 0.20 -12.10 -11.34
N GLU A 33 -0.37 -12.98 -10.52
CA GLU A 33 -0.10 -14.42 -10.56
C GLU A 33 -0.82 -15.11 -11.72
N THR A 34 -2.09 -14.79 -11.94
CA THR A 34 -2.95 -15.46 -12.94
C THR A 34 -3.10 -14.66 -14.23
N GLY A 35 -2.83 -13.35 -14.21
CA GLY A 35 -3.11 -12.44 -15.32
C GLY A 35 -4.59 -12.17 -15.57
N VAL A 36 -5.48 -12.60 -14.66
CA VAL A 36 -6.92 -12.36 -14.82
C VAL A 36 -7.22 -10.89 -14.53
N GLU A 37 -8.13 -10.32 -15.33
CA GLU A 37 -8.50 -8.91 -15.31
C GLU A 37 -9.99 -8.75 -15.00
N TRP A 38 -10.32 -7.72 -14.21
CA TRP A 38 -11.70 -7.34 -13.90
C TRP A 38 -11.87 -5.83 -14.00
N ASP A 39 -12.92 -5.40 -14.71
CA ASP A 39 -13.26 -4.00 -14.84
C ASP A 39 -14.47 -3.66 -13.97
N VAL A 40 -14.32 -2.64 -13.13
CA VAL A 40 -15.38 -2.15 -12.23
C VAL A 40 -15.67 -0.71 -12.54
N GLY A 41 -16.90 -0.43 -13.00
CA GLY A 41 -17.36 0.95 -13.18
C GLY A 41 -17.37 1.71 -11.84
N VAL A 42 -16.80 2.91 -11.84
CA VAL A 42 -16.71 3.76 -10.63
C VAL A 42 -17.22 5.17 -10.90
N ALA A 43 -17.78 5.80 -9.86
CA ALA A 43 -18.09 7.22 -9.90
C ALA A 43 -16.79 8.05 -9.90
N ALA A 44 -16.88 9.34 -10.28
CA ALA A 44 -15.73 10.26 -10.29
C ALA A 44 -15.07 10.47 -8.91
N SER A 45 -15.76 10.11 -7.83
CA SER A 45 -15.25 10.15 -6.47
C SER A 45 -15.96 9.11 -5.61
N GLY A 46 -15.28 8.56 -4.61
CA GLY A 46 -15.87 7.62 -3.64
C GLY A 46 -14.94 6.45 -3.37
N SER A 47 -15.53 5.30 -3.06
CA SER A 47 -14.80 4.05 -2.83
C SER A 47 -15.66 2.88 -3.31
N ALA A 48 -15.01 1.88 -3.89
CA ALA A 48 -15.64 0.64 -4.35
C ALA A 48 -14.87 -0.55 -3.78
N LEU A 49 -15.58 -1.67 -3.56
CA LEU A 49 -14.94 -2.93 -3.17
C LEU A 49 -14.29 -3.56 -4.40
N SER A 50 -13.11 -4.17 -4.20
CA SER A 50 -12.46 -4.93 -5.26
C SER A 50 -13.26 -6.23 -5.56
N PRO A 51 -13.40 -6.63 -6.83
CA PRO A 51 -14.09 -7.87 -7.19
C PRO A 51 -13.42 -9.11 -6.59
N GLU A 52 -12.09 -9.11 -6.56
CA GLU A 52 -11.28 -10.22 -6.08
C GLU A 52 -10.27 -9.71 -5.03
N GLY A 53 -9.90 -10.59 -4.10
CA GLY A 53 -8.86 -10.29 -3.12
C GLY A 53 -7.49 -10.14 -3.77
N VAL A 54 -6.57 -9.44 -3.11
CA VAL A 54 -5.17 -9.36 -3.56
C VAL A 54 -4.48 -10.68 -3.23
N THR A 55 -3.97 -11.36 -4.26
CA THR A 55 -3.22 -12.63 -4.12
C THR A 55 -1.81 -12.40 -3.56
N ILE A 56 -1.08 -13.47 -3.26
CA ILE A 56 0.32 -13.40 -2.78
C ILE A 56 1.20 -12.67 -3.80
N GLY A 57 0.97 -12.89 -5.10
CA GLY A 57 1.67 -12.20 -6.18
C GLY A 57 1.35 -10.71 -6.29
N GLY A 58 0.34 -10.21 -5.59
CA GLY A 58 -0.16 -8.85 -5.71
C GLY A 58 -1.08 -8.62 -6.92
N ALA A 59 -1.64 -7.43 -6.99
CA ALA A 59 -2.51 -7.00 -8.08
C ALA A 59 -2.23 -5.55 -8.45
N PHE A 60 -2.37 -5.24 -9.74
CA PHE A 60 -2.43 -3.86 -10.22
C PHE A 60 -3.88 -3.38 -10.20
N PHE A 61 -4.06 -2.13 -9.77
CA PHE A 61 -5.30 -1.40 -9.85
C PHE A 61 -5.05 -0.17 -10.73
N GLU A 62 -5.65 -0.17 -11.91
CA GLU A 62 -5.51 0.88 -12.90
C GLU A 62 -6.80 1.68 -12.98
N LEU A 63 -6.72 3.00 -12.84
CA LEU A 63 -7.86 3.89 -13.04
C LEU A 63 -7.89 4.34 -14.50
N TRP A 64 -8.97 3.96 -15.19
CA TRP A 64 -9.20 4.29 -16.58
C TRP A 64 -10.39 5.23 -16.75
N SER A 65 -10.29 6.10 -17.74
CA SER A 65 -11.39 6.93 -18.24
C SER A 65 -11.56 6.71 -19.73
N VAL A 66 -12.80 6.51 -20.17
CA VAL A 66 -13.14 6.35 -21.59
C VAL A 66 -14.04 7.47 -22.02
N HIS A 67 -13.68 8.11 -23.11
CA HIS A 67 -14.47 9.16 -23.72
C HIS A 67 -15.70 8.56 -24.43
N ASN A 68 -16.90 8.97 -24.04
CA ASN A 68 -18.14 8.34 -24.48
C ASN A 68 -18.40 8.48 -26.00
N SER A 69 -17.89 9.55 -26.63
CA SER A 69 -18.14 9.82 -28.05
C SER A 69 -17.03 9.34 -29.00
N THR A 70 -15.77 9.32 -28.57
CA THR A 70 -14.65 8.86 -29.40
C THR A 70 -14.18 7.45 -29.05
N ALA A 71 -14.62 6.90 -27.91
CA ALA A 71 -14.13 5.66 -27.33
C ALA A 71 -12.61 5.65 -27.07
N ASP A 72 -12.01 6.83 -26.90
CA ASP A 72 -10.61 6.95 -26.52
C ASP A 72 -10.43 6.58 -25.05
N GLU A 73 -9.49 5.69 -24.77
CA GLU A 73 -9.16 5.22 -23.43
C GLU A 73 -7.93 5.96 -22.88
N HIS A 74 -8.03 6.40 -21.63
CA HIS A 74 -6.96 7.10 -20.93
C HIS A 74 -6.68 6.45 -19.58
N LEU A 75 -5.44 6.01 -19.38
CA LEU A 75 -4.94 5.58 -18.07
C LEU A 75 -4.62 6.83 -17.24
N LEU A 76 -5.33 7.00 -16.13
CA LEU A 76 -5.16 8.14 -15.23
C LEU A 76 -4.18 7.85 -14.10
N ASP A 77 -4.23 6.65 -13.54
CA ASP A 77 -3.39 6.24 -12.41
C ASP A 77 -3.22 4.73 -12.38
N GLU A 78 -2.12 4.27 -11.79
CA GLU A 78 -1.82 2.85 -11.58
C GLU A 78 -1.21 2.65 -10.20
N GLN A 79 -1.77 1.71 -9.45
CA GLN A 79 -1.23 1.33 -8.15
C GLN A 79 -1.06 -0.19 -8.04
N PHE A 80 0.14 -0.61 -7.64
CA PHE A 80 0.40 -2.00 -7.28
C PHE A 80 0.18 -2.23 -5.78
N VAL A 81 -0.61 -3.25 -5.45
CA VAL A 81 -0.93 -3.64 -4.07
C VAL A 81 -0.50 -5.09 -3.85
N SER A 82 0.23 -5.34 -2.76
CA SER A 82 0.66 -6.68 -2.34
C SER A 82 0.78 -6.75 -0.82
N ALA A 83 0.56 -7.94 -0.25
CA ALA A 83 0.69 -8.19 1.17
C ALA A 83 2.15 -8.19 1.67
N PHE A 84 3.13 -8.40 0.77
CA PHE A 84 4.54 -8.61 1.14
C PHE A 84 5.47 -7.48 0.68
N LEU A 85 4.94 -6.45 0.02
CA LEU A 85 5.76 -5.32 -0.36
C LEU A 85 5.83 -4.28 0.74
N PRO A 86 7.04 -3.75 1.03
CA PRO A 86 7.15 -2.57 1.86
C PRO A 86 6.51 -1.37 1.14
N SER A 87 5.77 -0.57 1.88
CA SER A 87 5.16 0.67 1.38
C SER A 87 6.10 1.83 1.71
N SER A 88 6.35 2.71 0.74
CA SER A 88 7.12 3.93 0.97
C SER A 88 6.34 5.18 0.58
N ALA A 89 6.34 6.20 1.43
CA ALA A 89 5.83 7.52 1.11
C ALA A 89 6.99 8.52 1.01
N ILE A 90 7.08 9.23 -0.13
CA ILE A 90 8.09 10.26 -0.36
C ILE A 90 7.40 11.63 -0.27
N THR A 91 7.86 12.46 0.67
CA THR A 91 7.41 13.85 0.81
C THR A 91 8.56 14.79 0.50
N ILE A 92 8.38 15.68 -0.48
CA ILE A 92 9.37 16.69 -0.84
C ILE A 92 8.90 18.03 -0.26
N GLN A 93 9.68 18.58 0.66
CA GLN A 93 9.49 19.93 1.18
C GLN A 93 10.41 20.88 0.40
N THR A 94 9.84 21.83 -0.33
CA THR A 94 10.57 22.82 -1.14
C THR A 94 10.38 24.23 -0.58
N GLY A 95 11.44 25.05 -0.64
CA GLY A 95 11.38 26.48 -0.33
C GLY A 95 10.78 27.34 -1.45
N ASP A 96 10.32 26.75 -2.55
CA ASP A 96 9.79 27.47 -3.71
C ASP A 96 8.40 28.09 -3.44
N PRO A 97 8.20 29.42 -3.57
CA PRO A 97 6.93 30.08 -3.28
C PRO A 97 5.82 29.84 -4.32
N TYR A 98 6.11 29.21 -5.47
CA TYR A 98 5.12 28.96 -6.52
C TYR A 98 4.16 27.81 -6.15
N LYS A 99 2.91 28.16 -5.84
CA LYS A 99 1.88 27.23 -5.31
C LYS A 99 1.12 26.34 -6.31
N PRO A 100 0.92 26.71 -7.60
CA PRO A 100 0.10 25.87 -8.48
C PRO A 100 0.71 24.50 -8.74
N ILE A 101 2.03 24.43 -8.82
CA ILE A 101 2.79 23.20 -9.07
C ILE A 101 4.07 23.29 -8.23
N PRO A 102 4.18 22.54 -7.13
CA PRO A 102 5.40 22.51 -6.33
C PRO A 102 6.57 21.99 -7.17
N ARG A 103 7.70 22.69 -7.15
CA ARG A 103 8.92 22.33 -7.89
C ARG A 103 10.13 22.39 -6.98
N THR A 104 11.14 21.58 -7.29
CA THR A 104 12.48 21.74 -6.75
C THR A 104 13.25 22.71 -7.66
N ARG A 105 13.94 23.70 -7.09
CA ARG A 105 14.82 24.62 -7.82
C ARG A 105 16.27 24.42 -7.40
N VAL A 106 17.20 24.63 -8.31
CA VAL A 106 18.64 24.55 -8.02
C VAL A 106 19.10 25.59 -6.99
N ASP A 107 18.44 26.76 -6.96
CA ASP A 107 18.78 27.88 -6.07
C ASP A 107 18.09 27.83 -4.70
N GLN A 108 17.25 26.82 -4.45
CA GLN A 108 16.48 26.72 -3.21
C GLN A 108 16.70 25.36 -2.56
N PRO A 109 16.92 25.31 -1.24
CA PRO A 109 17.03 24.04 -0.55
C PRO A 109 15.68 23.30 -0.62
N PHE A 110 15.76 21.98 -0.68
CA PHE A 110 14.62 21.10 -0.53
C PHE A 110 15.01 19.92 0.37
N THR A 111 14.02 19.38 1.07
CA THR A 111 14.19 18.21 1.94
C THR A 111 13.34 17.08 1.37
N VAL A 112 13.95 15.90 1.22
CA VAL A 112 13.25 14.68 0.86
C VAL A 112 13.08 13.84 2.11
N ILE A 113 11.83 13.59 2.48
CA ILE A 113 11.48 12.72 3.59
C ILE A 113 10.98 11.42 3.00
N VAL A 114 11.63 10.31 3.34
CA VAL A 114 11.26 8.96 2.92
C VAL A 114 10.78 8.20 4.14
N ASP A 115 9.48 7.90 4.20
CA ASP A 115 8.89 7.01 5.20
C ASP A 115 8.75 5.63 4.56
N VAL A 116 9.38 4.60 5.14
CA VAL A 116 9.30 3.22 4.67
C VAL A 116 8.66 2.36 5.76
N LYS A 117 7.61 1.63 5.40
CA LYS A 117 6.86 0.71 6.25
C LYS A 117 6.95 -0.70 5.70
N GLY A 118 6.93 -1.69 6.59
CA GLY A 118 6.92 -3.12 6.18
C GLY A 118 8.28 -3.68 5.76
N LEU A 119 9.37 -2.93 5.89
CA LEU A 119 10.71 -3.49 5.72
C LEU A 119 11.06 -4.33 6.95
N LEU A 120 11.39 -5.60 6.73
CA LEU A 120 11.96 -6.46 7.77
C LEU A 120 13.29 -5.83 8.20
N LYS A 121 13.36 -5.39 9.46
CA LYS A 121 14.64 -5.01 10.06
C LYS A 121 15.38 -6.30 10.32
N ASP A 122 16.59 -6.44 9.77
CA ASP A 122 17.50 -7.51 10.15
C ASP A 122 17.84 -7.35 11.63
N THR A 123 17.07 -7.98 12.51
CA THR A 123 17.33 -8.05 13.95
C THR A 123 18.37 -9.12 14.20
N GLY A 124 19.62 -8.78 13.90
CA GLY A 124 20.78 -9.53 14.36
C GLY A 124 21.64 -10.07 13.23
N SER A 125 22.75 -9.38 13.00
CA SER A 125 23.99 -9.99 12.52
C SER A 125 24.09 -11.41 13.10
N VAL A 126 24.10 -12.42 12.23
CA VAL A 126 24.15 -13.87 12.55
C VAL A 126 25.22 -14.20 13.60
N THR A 127 26.21 -13.33 13.72
CA THR A 127 27.28 -13.28 14.72
C THR A 127 26.81 -13.21 16.18
N SER A 128 25.69 -12.54 16.51
CA SER A 128 25.25 -12.41 17.92
C SER A 128 24.53 -13.68 18.42
N LEU A 129 23.79 -14.35 17.53
CA LEU A 129 23.10 -15.61 17.83
C LEU A 129 24.10 -16.76 18.01
N LEU A 130 25.17 -16.79 17.20
CA LEU A 130 26.25 -17.78 17.36
C LEU A 130 26.98 -17.65 18.69
N ASN A 131 27.20 -16.44 19.19
CA ASN A 131 27.83 -16.22 20.50
C ASN A 131 26.93 -16.60 21.68
N GLN A 132 25.59 -16.51 21.55
CA GLN A 132 24.67 -17.01 22.58
C GLN A 132 24.65 -18.55 22.65
N VAL A 133 24.72 -19.23 21.51
CA VAL A 133 24.77 -20.71 21.47
C VAL A 133 26.11 -21.23 22.02
N ALA A 134 27.22 -20.58 21.68
CA ALA A 134 28.54 -20.95 22.21
C ALA A 134 28.60 -20.82 23.75
N ASN A 135 27.91 -19.83 24.32
CA ASN A 135 27.91 -19.60 25.77
C ASN A 135 26.92 -20.50 26.54
N ALA A 136 25.97 -21.16 25.86
CA ALA A 136 25.01 -22.08 26.48
C ALA A 136 25.51 -23.53 26.59
N THR A 137 26.67 -23.84 26.00
CA THR A 137 27.19 -25.23 25.94
C THR A 137 28.31 -25.49 26.97
N SER A 138 28.65 -24.52 27.84
CA SER A 138 29.74 -24.66 28.82
C SER A 138 29.30 -24.97 30.25
N GLU A 139 28.03 -25.28 30.51
CA GLU A 139 27.50 -25.60 31.85
C GLU A 139 26.83 -26.98 31.89
N THR A 140 27.61 -28.06 31.77
CA THR A 140 27.20 -29.39 32.27
C THR A 140 28.35 -30.03 33.04
N PRO A 141 28.28 -30.16 34.37
CA PRO A 141 29.24 -30.94 35.16
C PRO A 141 29.05 -32.46 34.93
N PRO A 142 30.10 -33.30 35.01
CA PRO A 142 30.00 -34.73 34.81
C PRO A 142 29.96 -35.50 36.16
N GLU A 143 28.81 -36.08 36.53
CA GLU A 143 28.58 -37.15 37.55
C GLU A 143 27.07 -37.12 37.85
N GLU A 144 26.24 -38.17 37.87
CA GLU A 144 26.39 -39.54 38.37
C GLU A 144 25.13 -40.31 37.88
N LEU A 145 25.25 -41.26 36.95
CA LEU A 145 24.17 -42.18 36.60
C LEU A 145 24.34 -43.47 37.43
N ALA A 146 23.94 -43.42 38.70
CA ALA A 146 23.75 -44.61 39.50
C ALA A 146 22.55 -45.40 38.94
N LEU A 147 22.83 -46.47 38.21
CA LEU A 147 21.85 -47.47 37.78
C LEU A 147 21.34 -48.25 39.00
N ASP A 148 20.04 -48.13 39.28
CA ASP A 148 19.33 -48.90 40.30
C ASP A 148 19.27 -50.39 39.88
N PRO A 149 19.92 -51.31 40.62
CA PRO A 149 20.01 -52.72 40.24
C PRO A 149 18.71 -53.51 40.43
N ASP A 150 17.66 -52.96 41.05
CA ASP A 150 16.40 -53.67 41.28
C ASP A 150 15.38 -53.57 40.13
N ALA A 151 15.66 -52.78 39.09
CA ALA A 151 14.78 -52.64 37.92
C ALA A 151 14.78 -53.85 36.96
N LEU A 152 15.65 -54.85 37.18
CA LEU A 152 15.83 -56.00 36.28
C LEU A 152 15.12 -57.30 36.73
N LYS A 153 14.38 -57.32 37.84
CA LYS A 153 13.68 -58.53 38.30
C LYS A 153 12.22 -58.65 37.86
N SER A 154 11.63 -57.63 37.23
CA SER A 154 10.20 -57.67 36.87
C SER A 154 9.89 -58.25 35.49
N TRP A 155 10.87 -58.79 34.76
CA TRP A 155 10.71 -59.20 33.36
C TRP A 155 10.86 -60.71 33.10
N GLU A 156 10.99 -61.55 34.13
CA GLU A 156 11.10 -63.03 33.98
C GLU A 156 9.84 -63.82 34.39
N GLU A 157 8.71 -63.17 34.68
CA GLU A 157 7.43 -63.86 34.94
C GLU A 157 6.31 -63.40 33.97
N LEU A 158 6.50 -63.58 32.66
CA LEU A 158 5.44 -63.73 31.64
C LEU A 158 5.98 -64.51 30.43
#